data_AF-A0A182SP68-F1
#
_entry.id   AF-A0A182SP68-F1
#
_cell.length_a   1.000
_cell.length_b   1.000
_cell.length_c   1.000
_cell.angle_alpha   90.00
_cell.angle_beta   90.00
_cell.angle_gamma   90.00
#
_symmetry.space_group_name_H-M   'P 1'
#
loop_
_entity.id
_entity.type
_entity.pdbx_description
1 polymer ?
#
loop_
_entity_poly.entity_id
_entity_poly.type
_entity_poly.pdbx_seq_one_letter_code
_entity_poly.pdbx_strand_id
1 'polypeptide(L)'
;MKYHRMSLKDAYNHIKDKRPQIRPNVSFVKQLMDFEQKLYGSRTVSMVYCHALDQELPDIYEPEFRTMEMLYQKFRRNIARR
;
A
#
# COMPACT_ATOMS: atom_id res chain seq x y z
N MET A 1 -14.09 2.45 -8.32
CA MET A 1 -14.38 3.84 -7.93
C MET A 1 -15.56 4.41 -8.73
N LYS A 2 -15.37 5.27 -9.74
CA LYS A 2 -16.43 6.08 -10.39
C LYS A 2 -17.80 5.42 -10.60
N TYR A 3 -17.86 4.27 -11.28
CA TYR A 3 -19.16 3.66 -11.66
C TYR A 3 -19.73 2.68 -10.63
N HIS A 4 -18.88 2.08 -9.79
CA HIS A 4 -19.29 1.07 -8.80
C HIS A 4 -19.30 1.59 -7.36
N ARG A 5 -19.07 2.90 -7.15
CA ARG A 5 -19.02 3.56 -5.83
C ARG A 5 -18.09 2.87 -4.81
N MET A 6 -17.03 2.23 -5.30
CA MET A 6 -16.00 1.60 -4.46
C MET A 6 -14.93 2.60 -4.07
N SER A 7 -14.36 2.48 -2.87
CA SER A 7 -13.10 3.14 -2.53
C SER A 7 -11.95 2.63 -3.40
N LEU A 8 -10.80 3.30 -3.38
CA LEU A 8 -9.57 2.81 -4.03
C LEU A 8 -9.15 1.47 -3.44
N LYS A 9 -9.21 1.33 -2.11
CA LYS A 9 -8.87 0.09 -1.40
C LYS A 9 -9.80 -1.06 -1.81
N ASP A 10 -11.10 -0.83 -1.86
CA ASP A 10 -12.08 -1.84 -2.28
C ASP A 10 -11.91 -2.22 -3.76
N ALA A 11 -11.69 -1.22 -4.62
CA ALA A 11 -11.46 -1.46 -6.04
C ALA A 11 -10.17 -2.26 -6.28
N TYR A 12 -9.10 -1.96 -5.55
CA TYR A 12 -7.86 -2.73 -5.60
C TYR A 12 -8.09 -4.18 -5.18
N ASN A 13 -8.72 -4.42 -4.02
CA ASN A 13 -9.02 -5.76 -3.53
C ASN A 13 -9.90 -6.55 -4.50
N HIS A 14 -10.92 -5.90 -5.07
CA HIS A 14 -11.82 -6.51 -6.05
C HIS A 14 -11.09 -6.98 -7.33
N ILE A 15 -10.09 -6.22 -7.80
CA ILE A 15 -9.30 -6.60 -8.97
C ILE A 15 -8.24 -7.64 -8.57
N LYS A 16 -7.63 -7.52 -7.39
CA LYS A 16 -6.60 -8.45 -6.88
C LYS A 16 -7.17 -9.85 -6.70
N ASP A 17 -8.40 -9.98 -6.21
CA ASP A 17 -9.11 -11.25 -6.08
C ASP A 17 -9.24 -11.99 -7.43
N LYS A 18 -9.58 -11.25 -8.49
CA LYS A 18 -9.69 -11.80 -9.86
C LYS A 18 -8.34 -11.98 -10.56
N ARG A 19 -7.36 -11.14 -10.25
CA ARG A 19 -6.02 -11.16 -10.84
C ARG A 19 -4.97 -10.89 -9.77
N PRO A 20 -4.51 -11.93 -9.05
CA PRO A 20 -3.55 -11.77 -7.94
C PRO A 20 -2.21 -11.13 -8.35
N GLN A 21 -1.85 -11.23 -9.64
CA GLN A 21 -0.63 -10.66 -10.21
C GLN A 21 -0.62 -9.12 -10.30
N ILE A 22 -1.75 -8.42 -10.07
CA ILE A 22 -1.74 -6.96 -10.22
C ILE A 22 -0.80 -6.31 -9.21
N ARG A 23 0.00 -5.36 -9.71
CA ARG A 23 0.89 -4.54 -8.89
C ARG A 23 1.12 -3.20 -9.60
N PRO A 24 0.19 -2.24 -9.47
CA PRO A 24 0.37 -0.93 -10.05
C PRO A 24 1.66 -0.26 -9.53
N ASN A 25 2.32 0.55 -10.35
CA ASN A 25 3.48 1.30 -9.87
C ASN A 25 3.05 2.35 -8.83
N VAL A 26 3.96 2.73 -7.92
CA VAL A 26 3.67 3.67 -6.82
C VAL A 26 3.13 5.00 -7.34
N SER A 27 3.69 5.53 -8.42
CA SER A 27 3.28 6.77 -9.06
C SER A 27 1.81 6.72 -9.50
N PHE A 28 1.39 5.59 -10.08
CA PHE A 28 0.03 5.36 -10.53
C PHE A 28 -0.93 5.22 -9.34
N VAL A 29 -0.52 4.56 -8.24
CA VAL A 29 -1.33 4.52 -7.03
C VAL A 29 -1.54 5.92 -6.44
N LYS A 30 -0.50 6.77 -6.42
CA LYS A 30 -0.63 8.18 -5.99
C LYS A 30 -1.65 8.94 -6.85
N GLN A 31 -1.64 8.76 -8.16
CA GLN A 31 -2.65 9.34 -9.05
C GLN A 31 -4.07 8.82 -8.75
N LEU A 32 -4.21 7.53 -8.43
CA LEU A 32 -5.49 6.94 -8.04
C LEU A 32 -5.99 7.48 -6.69
N MET A 33 -5.08 7.74 -5.74
CA MET A 33 -5.42 8.38 -4.45
C MET A 33 -5.92 9.81 -4.66
N ASP A 34 -5.29 10.59 -5.54
CA ASP A 34 -5.77 11.92 -5.92
C ASP A 34 -7.14 11.86 -6.60
N PHE A 35 -7.36 10.82 -7.42
CA PHE A 35 -8.65 10.61 -8.07
C PHE A 35 -9.75 10.22 -7.08
N GLU A 36 -9.46 9.36 -6.11
CA GLU A 36 -10.38 9.02 -5.02
C GLU A 36 -10.78 10.26 -4.22
N GLN A 37 -9.80 11.09 -3.85
CA GLN A 37 -10.02 12.37 -3.15
C GLN A 37 -10.96 13.29 -3.95
N LYS A 38 -10.79 13.37 -5.27
CA LYS A 38 -11.67 14.16 -6.15
C LYS A 38 -13.09 13.59 -6.25
N LEU A 39 -13.24 12.27 -6.18
CA LEU A 39 -14.54 11.60 -6.28
C LEU A 39 -15.33 11.62 -4.96
N TYR A 40 -14.66 11.41 -3.83
CA TYR A 40 -15.31 11.12 -2.55
C TYR A 40 -14.90 12.06 -1.41
N GLY A 41 -14.01 13.03 -1.65
CA GLY A 41 -13.52 13.96 -0.63
C GLY A 41 -12.62 13.31 0.43
N SER A 42 -12.23 12.04 0.24
CA SER A 42 -11.40 11.29 1.17
C SER A 42 -10.51 10.28 0.44
N ARG A 43 -9.51 9.76 1.15
CA ARG A 43 -8.59 8.71 0.66
C ARG A 43 -8.66 7.52 1.60
N THR A 44 -8.70 6.31 1.04
CA THR A 44 -8.70 5.06 1.80
C THR A 44 -7.35 4.33 1.80
N VAL A 45 -6.42 4.81 0.98
CA VAL A 45 -5.05 4.32 0.87
C VAL A 45 -4.11 5.39 1.40
N SER A 46 -3.12 4.97 2.18
CA SER A 46 -2.07 5.84 2.73
C SER A 46 -0.69 5.40 2.25
N MET A 47 0.27 6.32 2.25
CA MET A 47 1.66 5.99 1.99
C MET A 47 2.35 5.65 3.32
N VAL A 48 3.03 4.50 3.36
CA VAL A 48 3.78 4.00 4.52
C VAL A 48 5.23 3.78 4.15
N TYR A 49 6.14 4.13 5.04
CA TYR A 49 7.56 3.92 4.82
C TYR A 49 7.97 2.50 5.24
N CYS A 50 8.49 1.72 4.31
CA CYS A 50 9.04 0.39 4.56
C CYS A 50 10.54 0.51 4.82
N HIS A 51 10.95 0.37 6.09
CA HIS A 51 12.35 0.47 6.48
C HIS A 51 13.21 -0.64 5.87
N ALA A 52 12.64 -1.82 5.65
CA ALA A 52 13.36 -2.94 5.06
C ALA A 52 13.72 -2.73 3.57
N LEU A 53 12.97 -1.89 2.85
CA LEU A 53 13.22 -1.54 1.44
C LEU A 53 13.79 -0.14 1.25
N ASP A 54 13.87 0.66 2.31
CA ASP A 54 14.21 2.08 2.25
C ASP A 54 13.32 2.86 1.25
N GLN A 55 12.02 2.55 1.26
CA GLN A 55 11.08 3.09 0.27
C GLN A 55 9.70 3.42 0.87
N GLU A 56 9.07 4.46 0.34
CA GLU A 56 7.68 4.82 0.61
C GLU A 56 6.74 4.03 -0.32
N LEU A 57 5.86 3.23 0.25
CA LEU A 57 4.96 2.33 -0.48
C LEU A 57 3.49 2.56 -0.05
N PRO A 58 2.52 2.35 -0.95
CA PRO A 58 1.11 2.33 -0.56
C PRO A 58 0.81 1.20 0.44
N ASP A 59 -0.02 1.49 1.44
CA ASP A 59 -0.44 0.51 2.47
C ASP A 59 -1.20 -0.70 1.90
N ILE A 60 -1.78 -0.58 0.70
CA ILE A 60 -2.38 -1.71 -0.04
C ILE A 60 -1.36 -2.81 -0.39
N TYR A 61 -0.05 -2.53 -0.34
CA TYR A 61 1.01 -3.52 -0.54
C TYR A 61 1.55 -4.10 0.77
N GLU A 62 1.09 -3.63 1.92
CA GLU A 62 1.57 -4.09 3.23
C GLU A 62 1.59 -5.62 3.38
N PRO A 63 0.59 -6.40 2.91
CA PRO A 63 0.65 -7.86 2.98
C PRO A 63 1.88 -8.48 2.28
N GLU A 64 2.42 -7.82 1.25
CA GLU A 64 3.56 -8.31 0.46
C GLU A 64 4.90 -8.12 1.19
N PHE A 65 5.03 -7.11 2.07
CA PHE A 65 6.29 -6.78 2.73
C PHE A 65 6.26 -6.85 4.27
N ARG A 66 5.10 -7.08 4.89
CA ARG A 66 4.92 -7.11 6.36
C ARG A 66 5.94 -8.02 7.06
N THR A 67 6.11 -9.24 6.60
CA THR A 67 7.03 -10.21 7.23
C THR A 67 8.47 -9.73 7.18
N MET A 68 8.88 -9.21 6.03
CA MET A 68 10.24 -8.69 5.83
C MET A 68 10.49 -7.45 6.69
N GLU A 69 9.52 -6.53 6.78
CA GLU A 69 9.57 -5.36 7.65
C GLU A 69 9.69 -5.75 9.13
N MET A 70 8.90 -6.73 9.59
CA MET A 70 8.99 -7.25 10.96
C MET A 70 10.35 -7.86 11.29
N LEU A 71 10.91 -8.65 10.36
CA LEU A 71 12.23 -9.25 10.52
C LEU A 71 13.31 -8.17 10.60
N TYR A 72 13.29 -7.19 9.69
CA TYR A 72 14.22 -6.07 9.69
C TYR A 72 14.21 -5.32 11.02
N GLN A 73 13.03 -4.99 11.56
CA GLN A 73 12.89 -4.32 12.85
C GLN A 73 13.46 -5.17 14.00
N LYS A 74 13.26 -6.48 13.98
CA LYS A 74 13.81 -7.39 15.00
C LYS A 74 15.35 -7.38 14.96
N PHE A 75 15.95 -7.49 13.79
CA PHE A 75 17.41 -7.44 13.64
C PHE A 75 17.98 -6.09 14.07
N ARG A 76 17.37 -4.98 13.63
CA ARG A 76 17.79 -3.62 14.01
C ARG A 76 17.77 -3.41 15.53
N ARG A 77 16.73 -3.87 16.21
CA ARG A 77 16.63 -3.81 17.68
C ARG A 77 17.72 -4.62 18.39
N ASN A 78 18.09 -5.77 17.84
CA ASN A 78 19.14 -6.61 18.42
C ASN A 78 20.53 -5.99 18.28
N ILE A 79 20.80 -5.31 17.15
CA ILE A 79 22.05 -4.57 16.95
C ILE A 79 22.12 -3.37 17.90
N ALA A 80 21.04 -2.59 18.04
CA ALA A 80 21.01 -1.41 18.91
C ALA A 80 21.12 -1.72 20.41
N ARG A 81 21.00 -2.99 20.82
CA ARG A 81 21.15 -3.47 22.21
C ARG A 81 22.56 -3.99 22.52
N ARG A 82 23.43 -4.10 21.51
CA ARG A 82 24.84 -4.46 21.67
C ARG A 82 25.67 -3.19 21.67
#